data_AF-A0A7H5EZD2-F1
#
_entry.id   AF-A0A7H5EZD2-F1
#
_cell.length_a   1.000
_cell.length_b   1.000
_cell.length_c   1.000
_cell.angle_alpha   90.00
_cell.angle_beta   90.00
_cell.angle_gamma   90.00
#
_symmetry.space_group_name_H-M   'P 1'
#
loop_
_entity.id
_entity.type
_entity.pdbx_description
1 polymer ?
#
loop_
_entity_poly.entity_id
_entity_poly.type
_entity_poly.pdbx_seq_one_letter_code
_entity_poly.pdbx_strand_id
1 'polypeptide(L)'
;MFKAVSRKGRIRHIYCPHPMTLDKSSSWGPGNVQHFPKGCFLQLNDRGEVTHGVQANSTGKAPVGWHHVEGEYFEKDLVWAEQRSETSIRLTTLDGPMTYDNPSADGFVLYNSTPEGAPDYDDPWFMPAAKFHRVYRPESEEE
;
A
#
# COMPACT_ATOMS: atom_id res chain seq x y z
N MET A 1 3.38 -0.95 -18.30
CA MET A 1 3.14 -1.40 -16.91
C MET A 1 3.90 -2.70 -16.71
N PHE A 2 4.39 -2.97 -15.50
CA PHE A 2 5.12 -4.19 -15.15
C PHE A 2 4.80 -4.62 -13.72
N LYS A 3 5.09 -5.86 -13.35
CA LYS A 3 4.92 -6.36 -11.99
C LYS A 3 6.13 -6.03 -11.12
N ALA A 4 5.91 -5.75 -9.85
CA ALA A 4 6.95 -5.44 -8.89
C ALA A 4 6.70 -6.14 -7.56
N VAL A 5 7.79 -6.62 -6.95
CA VAL A 5 7.78 -7.24 -5.62
C VAL A 5 8.30 -6.27 -4.58
N SER A 6 7.73 -6.34 -3.38
CA SER A 6 8.26 -5.61 -2.23
C SER A 6 9.68 -6.08 -1.90
N ARG A 7 10.57 -5.13 -1.61
CA ARG A 7 11.90 -5.39 -1.03
C ARG A 7 11.84 -5.65 0.47
N LYS A 8 10.75 -5.25 1.12
CA LYS A 8 10.52 -5.59 2.52
C LYS A 8 10.10 -7.05 2.59
N GLY A 9 10.75 -7.80 3.49
CA GLY A 9 10.34 -9.16 3.81
C GLY A 9 9.05 -9.18 4.64
N ARG A 10 8.91 -10.22 5.47
CA ARG A 10 7.77 -10.42 6.35
C ARG A 10 7.53 -9.22 7.26
N ILE A 11 6.31 -8.71 7.28
CA ILE A 11 5.89 -7.61 8.15
C ILE A 11 4.79 -8.08 9.09
N ARG A 12 4.89 -7.67 10.35
CA ARG A 12 3.91 -8.00 11.37
C ARG A 12 2.67 -7.12 11.25
N HIS A 13 1.51 -7.75 11.13
CA HIS A 13 0.21 -7.12 11.23
C HIS A 13 -0.64 -7.82 12.29
N ILE A 14 -1.34 -7.02 13.11
CA ILE A 14 -2.32 -7.52 14.07
C ILE A 14 -3.71 -6.99 13.71
N TYR A 15 -4.72 -7.85 13.74
CA TYR A 15 -6.08 -7.41 13.46
C TYR A 15 -6.71 -6.79 14.71
N CYS A 16 -7.15 -5.54 14.62
CA CYS A 16 -8.01 -4.91 15.61
C CYS A 16 -9.46 -4.94 15.11
N PRO A 17 -10.36 -5.71 15.75
CA PRO A 17 -11.76 -5.82 15.32
C PRO A 17 -12.61 -4.61 15.74
N HIS A 18 -12.06 -3.70 16.55
CA HIS A 18 -12.78 -2.55 17.07
C HIS A 18 -12.59 -1.31 16.19
N PRO A 19 -13.59 -0.41 16.14
CA PRO A 19 -13.44 0.85 15.43
C PRO A 19 -12.21 1.63 15.90
N MET A 20 -11.45 2.15 14.94
CA MET A 20 -10.21 2.88 15.21
C MET A 20 -10.11 4.16 14.38
N THR A 21 -9.33 5.11 14.89
CA THR A 21 -8.89 6.29 14.15
C THR A 21 -7.40 6.48 14.40
N LEU A 22 -6.63 6.66 13.34
CA LEU A 22 -5.19 6.90 13.42
C LEU A 22 -4.88 8.28 12.83
N ASP A 23 -4.30 9.15 13.64
CA ASP A 23 -3.77 10.42 13.17
C ASP A 23 -2.34 10.23 12.65
N LYS A 24 -2.19 10.30 11.32
CA LYS A 24 -0.91 10.21 10.62
C LYS A 24 -0.36 11.58 10.24
N SER A 25 -0.89 12.66 10.80
CA SER A 25 -0.50 14.02 10.43
C SER A 25 0.99 14.30 10.61
N SER A 26 1.59 13.74 11.66
CA SER A 26 3.03 13.84 11.94
C SER A 26 3.91 13.14 10.91
N SER A 27 3.38 12.13 10.22
CA SER A 27 4.13 11.26 9.30
C SER A 27 3.86 11.58 7.84
N TRP A 28 2.61 11.88 7.49
CA TRP A 28 2.13 12.00 6.11
C TRP A 28 1.62 13.41 5.76
N GLY A 29 1.70 14.35 6.71
CA GLY A 29 1.32 15.75 6.53
C GLY A 29 -0.04 16.09 7.15
N PRO A 30 -0.35 17.37 7.37
CA PRO A 30 -1.54 17.79 8.12
C PRO A 30 -2.85 17.19 7.60
N GLY A 31 -3.73 16.77 8.50
CA GLY A 31 -5.08 16.29 8.15
C GLY A 31 -5.15 14.86 7.66
N ASN A 32 -4.04 14.12 7.69
CA ASN A 32 -4.01 12.69 7.36
C ASN A 32 -4.57 11.86 8.53
N VAL A 33 -5.90 11.89 8.70
CA VAL A 33 -6.62 11.09 9.69
C VAL A 33 -7.27 9.90 8.99
N GLN A 34 -6.91 8.69 9.41
CA GLN A 34 -7.46 7.46 8.85
C GLN A 34 -8.56 6.92 9.76
N HIS A 35 -9.73 6.62 9.19
CA HIS A 35 -10.88 6.10 9.91
C HIS A 35 -11.17 4.64 9.54
N PHE A 36 -11.24 3.78 10.56
CA PHE A 36 -11.50 2.35 10.42
C PHE A 36 -12.73 1.95 11.23
N PRO A 37 -13.95 2.24 10.77
CA PRO A 37 -15.18 2.02 11.54
C PRO A 37 -15.53 0.53 11.76
N LYS A 38 -14.89 -0.37 11.02
CA LYS A 38 -15.11 -1.83 11.08
C LYS A 38 -13.85 -2.60 11.53
N GLY A 39 -12.93 -1.92 12.20
CA GLY A 39 -11.61 -2.48 12.51
C GLY A 39 -10.65 -2.44 11.33
N CYS A 40 -9.40 -2.79 11.60
CA CYS A 40 -8.32 -2.79 10.61
C CYS A 40 -7.15 -3.67 11.05
N PHE A 41 -6.27 -4.02 10.12
CA PHE A 41 -4.95 -4.54 10.43
C PHE A 41 -4.01 -3.39 10.80
N LEU A 42 -3.32 -3.51 11.93
CA LEU A 42 -2.30 -2.57 12.38
C LEU A 42 -0.92 -3.10 11.99
N GLN A 43 -0.21 -2.37 11.14
CA GLN A 43 1.16 -2.73 10.81
C GLN A 43 2.11 -2.27 11.92
N LEU A 44 2.91 -3.19 12.45
CA LEU A 44 3.89 -2.91 13.49
C LEU A 44 5.31 -2.76 12.89
N ASN A 45 6.14 -1.94 13.53
CA ASN A 45 7.59 -1.97 13.29
C ASN A 45 8.29 -3.01 14.19
N ASP A 46 9.62 -3.10 14.07
CA ASP A 46 10.44 -4.04 14.84
C ASP A 46 10.40 -3.79 16.37
N ARG A 47 9.95 -2.62 16.81
CA ARG A 47 9.74 -2.27 18.23
C ARG A 47 8.33 -2.58 18.72
N GLY A 48 7.45 -3.08 17.86
CA GLY A 48 6.04 -3.32 18.17
C GLY A 48 5.17 -2.06 18.13
N GLU A 49 5.67 -0.94 17.61
CA GLU A 49 4.92 0.31 17.52
C GLU A 49 4.02 0.29 16.27
N VAL A 50 2.79 0.81 16.39
CA VAL A 50 1.86 0.93 15.27
C VAL A 50 2.36 1.99 14.29
N THR A 51 2.60 1.58 13.04
CA THR A 51 3.08 2.47 11.98
C THR A 51 1.95 2.95 11.07
N HIS A 52 0.94 2.12 10.80
CA HIS A 52 -0.24 2.48 10.01
C HIS A 52 -1.36 1.44 10.17
N GLY A 53 -2.57 1.82 9.78
CA GLY A 53 -3.70 0.91 9.62
C GLY A 53 -3.89 0.53 8.15
N VAL A 54 -4.33 -0.70 7.90
CA VAL A 54 -4.67 -1.23 6.59
C VAL A 54 -6.03 -1.91 6.68
N GLN A 55 -6.91 -1.64 5.71
CA GLN A 55 -8.19 -2.34 5.62
C GLN A 55 -7.98 -3.84 5.41
N ALA A 56 -8.90 -4.65 5.91
CA ALA A 56 -8.93 -6.07 5.57
C ALA A 56 -9.26 -6.24 4.09
N ASN A 57 -8.67 -7.24 3.44
CA ASN A 57 -9.06 -7.65 2.09
C ASN A 57 -10.49 -8.23 2.09
N SER A 58 -11.00 -8.55 0.91
CA SER A 58 -12.37 -9.06 0.72
C SER A 58 -12.72 -10.30 1.55
N THR A 59 -11.72 -11.10 1.94
CA THR A 59 -11.91 -12.29 2.79
C THR A 59 -11.91 -11.99 4.29
N GLY A 60 -11.46 -10.80 4.70
CA GLY A 60 -11.27 -10.44 6.10
C GLY A 60 -10.03 -11.07 6.76
N LYS A 61 -9.27 -11.91 6.06
CA LYS A 61 -8.20 -12.74 6.65
C LYS A 61 -6.80 -12.14 6.57
N ALA A 62 -6.61 -11.15 5.70
CA ALA A 62 -5.33 -10.46 5.55
C ALA A 62 -5.57 -8.98 5.21
N PRO A 63 -4.56 -8.11 5.42
CA PRO A 63 -4.63 -6.73 4.93
C PRO A 63 -4.67 -6.67 3.40
N VAL A 64 -5.27 -5.63 2.82
CA VAL A 64 -5.33 -5.44 1.35
C VAL A 64 -3.92 -5.41 0.73
N GLY A 65 -3.72 -6.27 -0.28
CA GLY A 65 -2.46 -6.45 -0.99
C GLY A 65 -1.36 -7.13 -0.16
N TRP A 66 -1.75 -7.97 0.80
CA TRP A 66 -0.86 -8.83 1.56
C TRP A 66 -1.45 -10.24 1.65
N HIS A 67 -0.58 -11.25 1.72
CA HIS A 67 -0.95 -12.61 2.09
C HIS A 67 -0.34 -13.02 3.42
N HIS A 68 -1.06 -13.88 4.13
CA HIS A 68 -0.63 -14.41 5.42
C HIS A 68 0.47 -15.46 5.21
N VAL A 69 1.50 -15.41 6.05
CA VAL A 69 2.62 -16.37 6.00
C VAL A 69 2.62 -17.25 7.26
N GLU A 70 2.73 -16.64 8.43
CA GLU A 70 2.79 -17.37 9.70
C GLU A 70 2.45 -16.44 10.87
N GLY A 71 1.61 -16.91 11.81
CA GLY A 71 1.28 -16.15 13.02
C GLY A 71 0.72 -14.77 12.69
N GLU A 72 1.45 -13.71 13.06
CA GLU A 72 1.09 -12.32 12.79
C GLU A 72 1.88 -11.72 11.61
N TYR A 73 2.60 -12.54 10.85
CA TYR A 73 3.48 -12.11 9.76
C TYR A 73 2.84 -12.30 8.38
N PHE A 74 2.99 -11.27 7.56
CA PHE A 74 2.43 -11.15 6.22
C PHE A 74 3.51 -10.71 5.24
N GLU A 75 3.37 -11.11 3.97
CA GLU A 75 4.20 -10.65 2.87
C GLU A 75 3.34 -9.86 1.89
N LYS A 76 3.94 -8.80 1.31
CA LYS A 76 3.24 -7.92 0.38
C LYS A 76 3.05 -8.68 -0.93
N ASP A 77 1.85 -8.65 -1.46
CA ASP A 77 1.57 -9.22 -2.77
C ASP A 77 2.31 -8.44 -3.86
N LEU A 78 2.41 -9.06 -5.03
CA LEU A 78 2.83 -8.39 -6.25
C LEU A 78 1.96 -7.16 -6.49
N VAL A 79 2.60 -6.08 -6.93
CA VAL A 79 1.92 -4.87 -7.38
C VAL A 79 2.20 -4.65 -8.85
N TRP A 80 1.27 -4.04 -9.55
CA TRP A 80 1.51 -3.53 -10.90
C TRP A 80 1.98 -2.09 -10.81
N ALA A 81 2.99 -1.74 -11.60
CA ALA A 81 3.59 -0.42 -11.65
C ALA A 81 3.50 0.18 -13.05
N GLU A 82 2.99 1.41 -13.13
CA GLU A 82 2.92 2.22 -14.34
C GLU A 82 3.67 3.52 -14.14
N GLN A 83 4.71 3.75 -14.95
CA GLN A 83 5.50 4.98 -14.89
C GLN A 83 4.67 6.17 -15.40
N ARG A 84 4.83 7.32 -14.74
CA ARG A 84 4.15 8.58 -15.05
C ARG A 84 5.16 9.72 -15.13
N SER A 85 4.96 10.59 -16.11
CA SER A 85 5.85 11.74 -16.39
C SER A 85 5.18 13.09 -16.18
N GLU A 86 3.92 13.10 -15.75
CA GLU A 86 3.19 14.31 -15.42
C GLU A 86 3.67 14.83 -14.06
N THR A 87 3.84 16.15 -13.90
CA THR A 87 4.33 16.74 -12.66
C THR A 87 3.31 16.76 -11.52
N SER A 88 2.05 16.43 -11.84
CA SER A 88 0.94 16.31 -10.92
C SER A 88 0.08 15.12 -11.35
N ILE A 89 -0.14 14.18 -10.45
CA ILE A 89 -0.89 12.95 -10.71
C ILE A 89 -2.21 13.01 -9.96
N ARG A 90 -3.32 12.99 -10.69
CA ARG A 90 -4.66 12.89 -10.10
C ARG A 90 -5.17 11.47 -10.27
N LEU A 91 -5.50 10.83 -9.15
CA LEU A 91 -6.05 9.47 -9.10
C LEU A 91 -7.45 9.49 -8.50
N THR A 92 -8.30 8.58 -8.94
CA THR A 92 -9.53 8.24 -8.23
C THR A 92 -9.24 7.04 -7.36
N THR A 93 -9.41 7.18 -6.05
CA THR A 93 -9.22 6.12 -5.05
C THR A 93 -10.56 5.78 -4.39
N LEU A 94 -10.59 4.76 -3.53
CA LEU A 94 -11.80 4.45 -2.75
C LEU A 94 -12.19 5.58 -1.79
N ASP A 95 -11.22 6.38 -1.34
CA ASP A 95 -11.44 7.55 -0.49
C ASP A 95 -11.83 8.82 -1.28
N GLY A 96 -11.92 8.70 -2.61
CA GLY A 96 -12.23 9.79 -3.54
C GLY A 96 -11.03 10.26 -4.37
N PRO A 97 -11.18 11.35 -5.13
CA PRO A 97 -10.10 11.87 -5.95
C PRO A 97 -8.96 12.45 -5.10
N MET A 98 -7.73 11.99 -5.36
CA MET A 98 -6.51 12.47 -4.71
C MET A 98 -5.56 13.05 -5.75
N THR A 99 -4.83 14.10 -5.37
CA THR A 99 -3.77 14.70 -6.19
C THR A 99 -2.43 14.54 -5.50
N TYR A 100 -1.42 14.10 -6.25
CA TYR A 100 -0.07 13.87 -5.79
C TYR A 100 0.93 14.72 -6.59
N ASP A 101 1.91 15.28 -5.89
CA ASP A 101 3.02 15.98 -6.53
C ASP A 101 4.06 14.99 -7.08
N ASN A 102 4.47 15.20 -8.33
CA ASN A 102 5.51 14.44 -9.01
C ASN A 102 6.55 15.40 -9.65
N PRO A 103 7.24 16.24 -8.88
CA PRO A 103 8.07 17.31 -9.43
C PRO A 103 9.20 16.82 -10.34
N SER A 104 9.64 15.57 -10.17
CA SER A 104 10.67 14.91 -10.98
C SER A 104 10.15 14.27 -12.27
N ALA A 105 8.82 14.23 -12.49
CA ALA A 105 8.23 13.64 -13.68
C ALA A 105 8.69 12.19 -13.95
N ASP A 106 8.89 11.40 -12.89
CA ASP A 106 9.45 10.04 -12.99
C ASP A 106 8.78 8.99 -12.10
N GLY A 107 7.75 9.36 -11.33
CA GLY A 107 7.07 8.46 -10.40
C GLY A 107 6.25 7.34 -11.03
N PHE A 108 5.63 6.54 -10.17
CA PHE A 108 4.84 5.37 -10.54
C PHE A 108 3.45 5.43 -9.91
N VAL A 109 2.43 5.09 -10.68
CA VAL A 109 1.14 4.68 -10.14
C VAL A 109 1.20 3.17 -9.93
N LEU A 110 0.76 2.75 -8.75
CA LEU A 110 0.80 1.38 -8.28
C LEU A 110 -0.61 0.87 -8.05
N TYR A 111 -0.79 -0.41 -8.33
CA TYR A 111 -2.05 -1.13 -8.23
C TYR A 111 -1.79 -2.43 -7.47
N ASN A 112 -2.68 -2.80 -6.54
CA ASN A 112 -2.64 -4.14 -5.96
C ASN A 112 -2.99 -5.16 -7.05
N SER A 113 -2.56 -6.42 -6.88
CA SER A 113 -3.01 -7.50 -7.75
C SER A 113 -4.38 -8.01 -7.30
N THR A 114 -5.30 -8.21 -8.24
CA THR A 114 -6.55 -8.95 -8.00
C THR A 114 -6.26 -10.43 -7.76
N PRO A 115 -7.22 -11.23 -7.25
CA PRO A 115 -7.07 -12.68 -7.13
C PRO A 115 -6.71 -13.39 -8.45
N GLU A 116 -7.09 -12.81 -9.59
CA GLU A 116 -6.77 -13.30 -10.94
C GLU A 116 -5.39 -12.82 -11.44
N GLY A 117 -4.67 -12.04 -10.64
CA GLY A 117 -3.35 -11.51 -10.96
C GLY A 117 -3.35 -10.26 -11.85
N ALA A 118 -4.50 -9.63 -12.07
CA ALA A 118 -4.63 -8.39 -12.84
C ALA A 118 -4.41 -7.15 -11.95
N PRO A 119 -4.12 -5.96 -12.51
CA PRO A 119 -4.10 -4.72 -11.73
C PRO A 119 -5.51 -4.35 -11.23
N ASP A 120 -5.62 -4.03 -9.94
CA ASP A 120 -6.82 -3.46 -9.33
C ASP A 120 -6.84 -1.93 -9.52
N TYR A 121 -7.72 -1.45 -10.39
CA TYR A 121 -7.85 -0.03 -10.74
C TYR A 121 -8.73 0.78 -9.78
N ASP A 122 -9.41 0.14 -8.82
CA ASP A 122 -10.37 0.82 -7.94
C ASP A 122 -9.69 1.61 -6.82
N ASP A 123 -8.48 1.20 -6.42
CA ASP A 123 -7.72 1.84 -5.33
C ASP A 123 -6.22 2.03 -5.65
N PRO A 124 -5.87 2.80 -6.69
CA PRO A 124 -4.49 3.06 -7.06
C PRO A 124 -3.82 4.06 -6.13
N TRP A 125 -2.50 3.97 -5.99
CA TRP A 125 -1.73 4.99 -5.26
C TRP A 125 -0.49 5.42 -6.04
N PHE A 126 -0.04 6.66 -5.81
CA PHE A 126 1.16 7.19 -6.44
C PHE A 126 2.39 7.05 -5.52
N MET A 127 3.55 6.81 -6.13
CA MET A 127 4.83 6.76 -5.44
C MET A 127 5.95 7.41 -6.30
N PRO A 128 6.68 8.41 -5.77
CA PRO A 128 7.86 8.97 -6.45
C PRO A 128 8.92 7.89 -6.73
N ALA A 129 9.68 8.02 -7.83
CA ALA A 129 10.63 6.99 -8.28
C ALA A 129 11.65 6.58 -7.20
N ALA A 130 12.25 7.57 -6.52
CA ALA A 130 13.21 7.31 -5.44
C ALA A 130 12.61 6.47 -4.31
N LYS A 131 11.33 6.69 -3.97
CA LYS A 131 10.62 5.90 -2.97
C LYS A 131 10.26 4.52 -3.53
N PHE A 132 9.83 4.45 -4.78
CA PHE A 132 9.53 3.18 -5.46
C PHE A 132 10.74 2.24 -5.44
N HIS A 133 11.91 2.68 -5.92
CA HIS A 133 13.09 1.82 -5.98
C HIS A 133 13.64 1.37 -4.62
N ARG A 134 13.33 2.11 -3.55
CA ARG A 134 13.64 1.71 -2.17
C ARG A 134 12.69 0.65 -1.63
N VAL A 135 11.41 0.70 -2.01
CA VAL A 135 10.37 -0.19 -1.47
C VAL A 135 10.15 -1.41 -2.36
N TYR A 136 10.33 -1.28 -3.66
CA TYR A 136 10.01 -2.28 -4.68
C TYR A 136 11.20 -2.54 -5.60
N ARG A 137 11.15 -3.69 -6.25
CA ARG A 137 11.96 -4.02 -7.44
C ARG A 137 11.05 -4.62 -8.50
N PRO A 138 11.34 -4.44 -9.80
CA PRO A 138 10.67 -5.21 -10.84
C PRO A 138 10.72 -6.70 -10.49
N GLU A 139 9.61 -7.40 -10.70
CA GLU A 139 9.61 -8.85 -10.76
C GLU A 139 10.48 -9.21 -11.96
N SER A 140 11.67 -9.75 -11.73
CA SER A 140 12.44 -10.38 -12.79
C SER A 140 11.61 -11.57 -13.28
N GLU A 141 11.38 -11.67 -14.58
CA GLU A 141 11.04 -12.95 -15.18
C GLU A 141 12.17 -13.91 -14.75
N GLU A 142 11.86 -14.89 -13.91
CA GLU A 142 12.80 -15.99 -13.67
C GLU A 142 13.07 -16.62 -15.05
N GLU A 143 14.34 -16.58 -15.48
CA GLU A 143 14.83 -17.33 -16.65
C GLU A 143 14.64 -18.84 -16.47
#